data_AF-A0A0D3FJD0-F1
#
_entry.id   AF-A0A0D3FJD0-F1
#
_cell.length_a   1.000
_cell.length_b   1.000
_cell.length_c   1.000
_cell.angle_alpha   90.00
_cell.angle_beta   90.00
_cell.angle_gamma   90.00
#
_symmetry.space_group_name_H-M   'P 1'
#
loop_
_entity.id
_entity.type
_entity.pdbx_description
1 polymer ?
#
loop_
_entity_poly.entity_id
_entity_poly.type
_entity_poly.pdbx_seq_one_letter_code
_entity_poly.pdbx_strand_id
1 'polypeptide(L)'
;MWPEGVPESDSVQAILDWQRPTMEMMYRDVEAAIQAKGIRADPTDYLNFFCLGNRERLPVPGGDSYEPTERPDPDTDYMRAQNARRFMIYVHAKTMIVDDEYIIVGSANINQRSMDGGRDTEIAMGAYQPSHLASVNRPARGQVHGFRLALWHEHLGRAAAASAAGELLRPSSLACVRLVNQAARRHWDAFARGDGDGAPPTEDLPGHLMAYPVRWTGGGGSDGKLVAATETFPDTKAKVLGAKSDVLPPILTT
;
A
#
# COMPACT_ATOMS: atom_id res chain seq x y z
N MET A 1 -4.46 -0.25 4.21
CA MET A 1 -5.20 0.96 3.80
C MET A 1 -5.33 1.89 5.01
N TRP A 2 -5.71 1.35 6.17
CA TRP A 2 -5.46 1.92 7.51
C TRP A 2 -4.97 0.80 8.47
N PRO A 3 -4.41 1.13 9.65
CA PRO A 3 -4.13 0.15 10.73
C PRO A 3 -5.40 -0.54 11.24
N GLU A 4 -5.32 -1.80 11.68
CA GLU A 4 -6.48 -2.55 12.16
C GLU A 4 -7.26 -1.83 13.28
N GLY A 5 -8.59 -1.82 13.14
CA GLY A 5 -9.50 -1.11 14.03
C GLY A 5 -10.62 -0.38 13.25
N VAL A 6 -11.54 0.22 13.99
CA VAL A 6 -12.57 1.11 13.41
C VAL A 6 -11.85 2.33 12.81
N PRO A 7 -11.99 2.60 11.51
CA PRO A 7 -11.14 3.58 10.83
C PRO A 7 -11.39 5.02 11.28
N GLU A 8 -12.57 5.32 11.81
CA GLU A 8 -12.93 6.62 12.41
C GLU A 8 -12.42 6.78 13.85
N SER A 9 -11.91 5.71 14.49
CA SER A 9 -11.43 5.81 15.87
C SER A 9 -10.25 6.76 16.00
N ASP A 10 -10.16 7.44 17.14
CA ASP A 10 -9.06 8.37 17.46
C ASP A 10 -7.68 7.72 17.28
N SER A 11 -7.55 6.44 17.63
CA SER A 11 -6.29 5.71 17.48
C SER A 11 -5.89 5.57 16.02
N VAL A 12 -6.80 5.11 15.16
CA VAL A 12 -6.52 4.93 13.73
C VAL A 12 -6.27 6.28 13.05
N GLN A 13 -7.11 7.28 13.34
CA GLN A 13 -6.97 8.62 12.78
C GLN A 13 -5.65 9.30 13.20
N ALA A 14 -5.21 9.13 14.45
CA ALA A 14 -3.92 9.65 14.91
C ALA A 14 -2.73 8.96 14.24
N ILE A 15 -2.77 7.63 14.06
CA ILE A 15 -1.69 6.90 13.37
C ILE A 15 -1.60 7.35 11.90
N LEU A 16 -2.74 7.54 11.22
CA LEU A 16 -2.76 8.07 9.85
C LEU A 16 -2.23 9.51 9.79
N ASP A 17 -2.51 10.34 10.80
CA ASP A 17 -1.95 11.69 10.89
C ASP A 17 -0.44 11.69 11.18
N TRP A 18 0.15 10.63 11.75
CA TRP A 18 1.60 10.46 11.81
C TRP A 18 2.20 9.96 10.49
N GLN A 19 1.48 9.07 9.79
CA GLN A 19 1.91 8.55 8.49
C GLN A 19 2.03 9.67 7.43
N ARG A 20 1.08 10.63 7.43
CA ARG A 20 1.04 11.77 6.50
C ARG A 20 2.31 12.65 6.53
N PRO A 21 2.74 13.25 7.65
CA PRO A 21 3.94 14.08 7.72
C PRO A 21 5.21 13.27 7.44
N THR A 22 5.26 11.97 7.75
CA THR A 22 6.38 11.11 7.35
C THR A 22 6.46 11.00 5.82
N MET A 23 5.36 10.68 5.15
CA MET A 23 5.30 10.65 3.68
C MET A 23 5.62 12.03 3.07
N GLU A 24 5.06 13.11 3.62
CA GLU A 24 5.30 14.48 3.16
C GLU A 24 6.77 14.88 3.30
N MET A 25 7.42 14.59 4.44
CA MET A 25 8.85 14.81 4.64
C MET A 25 9.68 14.07 3.58
N MET A 26 9.40 12.78 3.36
CA MET A 26 10.14 11.98 2.38
C MET A 26 9.98 12.51 0.95
N TYR A 27 8.76 12.92 0.55
CA TYR A 27 8.55 13.52 -0.77
C TYR A 27 9.25 14.87 -0.93
N ARG A 28 9.29 15.71 0.11
CA ARG A 28 10.06 16.97 0.11
C ARG A 28 11.54 16.71 -0.16
N ASP A 29 12.13 15.72 0.49
CA ASP A 29 13.54 15.38 0.30
C ASP A 29 13.82 14.88 -1.12
N VAL A 30 12.97 14.00 -1.65
CA VAL A 30 13.08 13.50 -3.03
C VAL A 30 12.95 14.64 -4.04
N GLU A 31 11.94 15.51 -3.86
CA GLU A 31 11.75 16.66 -4.75
C GLU A 31 12.92 17.64 -4.70
N ALA A 32 13.42 17.97 -3.51
CA ALA A 32 14.58 18.83 -3.35
C ALA A 32 15.80 18.26 -4.09
N ALA A 33 16.01 16.95 -4.04
CA ALA A 33 17.10 16.28 -4.77
C ALA A 33 16.91 16.35 -6.30
N ILE A 34 15.68 16.13 -6.81
CA ILE A 34 15.34 16.27 -8.23
C ILE A 34 15.62 17.69 -8.72
N GLN A 35 15.16 18.71 -7.96
CA GLN A 35 15.36 20.11 -8.28
C GLN A 35 16.84 20.50 -8.25
N ALA A 36 17.59 20.08 -7.23
CA ALA A 36 19.02 20.35 -7.11
C ALA A 36 19.86 19.73 -8.25
N LYS A 37 19.40 18.62 -8.84
CA LYS A 37 20.03 18.01 -10.01
C LYS A 37 19.57 18.59 -11.34
N GLY A 38 18.54 19.44 -11.35
CA GLY A 38 17.98 20.03 -12.57
C GLY A 38 17.39 18.99 -13.53
N ILE A 39 16.97 17.82 -13.01
CA ILE A 39 16.38 16.76 -13.82
C ILE A 39 14.86 16.89 -13.84
N ARG A 40 14.24 16.50 -14.95
CA ARG A 40 12.78 16.42 -15.07
C ARG A 40 12.31 15.01 -14.73
N ALA A 41 11.92 14.79 -13.49
CA ALA A 41 11.38 13.52 -13.01
C ALA A 41 10.21 13.76 -12.05
N ASP A 42 9.31 12.77 -11.97
CA ASP A 42 8.24 12.77 -10.96
C ASP A 42 8.79 12.15 -9.66
N PRO A 43 8.49 12.67 -8.45
CA PRO A 43 8.90 12.02 -7.21
C PRO A 43 8.45 10.55 -7.08
N THR A 44 7.33 10.18 -7.72
CA THR A 44 6.84 8.79 -7.80
C THR A 44 7.66 7.90 -8.75
N ASP A 45 8.61 8.45 -9.51
CA ASP A 45 9.65 7.65 -10.18
C ASP A 45 10.69 7.11 -9.17
N TYR A 46 10.73 7.62 -7.93
CA TYR A 46 11.72 7.26 -6.89
C TYR A 46 11.10 6.67 -5.61
N LEU A 47 9.96 7.21 -5.16
CA LEU A 47 9.31 6.79 -3.92
C LEU A 47 7.82 6.57 -4.15
N ASN A 48 7.34 5.38 -3.79
CA ASN A 48 5.95 4.98 -4.02
C ASN A 48 5.35 4.35 -2.77
N PHE A 49 4.08 4.67 -2.52
CA PHE A 49 3.30 4.07 -1.43
C PHE A 49 2.10 3.33 -2.02
N PHE A 50 1.90 2.11 -1.54
CA PHE A 50 0.83 1.23 -1.98
C PHE A 50 0.04 0.69 -0.78
N CYS A 51 -1.15 0.17 -1.05
CA CYS A 51 -1.89 -0.68 -0.13
C CYS A 51 -2.47 -1.88 -0.88
N LEU A 52 -3.02 -2.85 -0.15
CA LEU A 52 -3.67 -4.01 -0.74
C LEU A 52 -5.19 -3.98 -0.55
N GLY A 53 -5.91 -4.52 -1.52
CA GLY A 53 -7.36 -4.64 -1.51
C GLY A 53 -7.84 -5.82 -2.32
N ASN A 54 -9.08 -6.21 -2.09
CA ASN A 54 -9.77 -7.15 -2.95
C ASN A 54 -11.18 -6.63 -3.23
N ARG A 55 -11.69 -6.97 -4.41
CA ARG A 55 -13.07 -6.75 -4.81
C ARG A 55 -13.51 -7.96 -5.63
N GLU A 56 -14.57 -8.61 -5.20
CA GLU A 56 -15.05 -9.85 -5.80
C GLU A 56 -16.39 -9.61 -6.48
N ARG A 57 -16.59 -10.21 -7.66
CA ARG A 57 -17.89 -10.19 -8.33
C ARG A 57 -18.98 -10.79 -7.43
N LEU A 58 -20.24 -10.51 -7.77
CA LEU A 58 -21.34 -11.20 -7.10
C LEU A 58 -21.26 -12.71 -7.35
N PRO A 59 -21.60 -13.52 -6.35
CA PRO A 59 -21.79 -14.94 -6.55
C PRO A 59 -22.81 -15.23 -7.65
N VAL A 60 -22.57 -16.33 -8.37
CA VAL A 60 -23.55 -16.86 -9.33
C VAL A 60 -24.75 -17.38 -8.54
N PRO A 61 -26.00 -17.03 -8.89
CA PRO A 61 -27.19 -17.58 -8.23
C PRO A 61 -27.18 -19.11 -8.24
N GLY A 62 -27.35 -19.74 -7.08
CA GLY A 62 -27.27 -21.20 -6.92
C GLY A 62 -25.86 -21.79 -6.87
N GLY A 63 -24.82 -20.95 -6.78
CA GLY A 63 -23.44 -21.38 -6.51
C GLY A 63 -23.14 -21.58 -5.01
N ASP A 64 -21.91 -22.03 -4.72
CA ASP A 64 -21.45 -22.38 -3.36
C ASP A 64 -21.14 -21.17 -2.45
N SER A 65 -21.68 -19.98 -2.74
CA SER A 65 -21.45 -18.82 -1.88
C SER A 65 -22.24 -18.92 -0.59
N TYR A 66 -21.58 -18.64 0.53
CA TYR A 66 -22.26 -18.52 1.82
C TYR A 66 -23.27 -17.37 1.82
N GLU A 67 -24.50 -17.69 2.20
CA GLU A 67 -25.55 -16.70 2.46
C GLU A 67 -25.67 -16.46 3.97
N PRO A 68 -25.35 -15.25 4.47
CA PRO A 68 -25.48 -14.95 5.89
C PRO A 68 -26.94 -14.90 6.31
N THR A 69 -27.25 -15.42 7.51
CA THR A 69 -28.60 -15.42 8.10
C THR A 69 -29.05 -14.04 8.54
N GLU A 70 -28.10 -13.14 8.79
CA GLU A 70 -28.32 -11.78 9.26
C GLU A 70 -27.66 -10.78 8.32
N ARG A 71 -28.15 -9.54 8.34
CA ARG A 71 -27.61 -8.44 7.55
C ARG A 71 -27.05 -7.36 8.48
N PRO A 72 -26.01 -6.63 8.05
CA PRO A 72 -25.51 -5.49 8.81
C PRO A 72 -26.60 -4.43 9.01
N ASP A 73 -26.46 -3.66 10.08
CA ASP A 73 -27.34 -2.52 10.34
C ASP A 73 -27.29 -1.51 9.18
N PRO A 74 -28.43 -0.85 8.87
CA PRO A 74 -28.47 0.20 7.86
C PRO A 74 -27.45 1.33 8.12
N ASP A 75 -27.01 1.97 7.04
CA ASP A 75 -26.08 3.11 7.04
C ASP A 75 -24.72 2.89 7.73
N THR A 76 -24.33 1.64 7.96
CA THR A 76 -23.01 1.27 8.51
C THR A 76 -21.94 1.10 7.44
N ASP A 77 -20.67 1.22 7.85
CA ASP A 77 -19.51 0.85 7.03
C ASP A 77 -19.60 -0.60 6.58
N TYR A 78 -20.07 -1.48 7.47
CA TYR A 78 -20.23 -2.91 7.19
C TYR A 78 -21.21 -3.13 6.02
N MET A 79 -22.39 -2.51 6.05
CA MET A 79 -23.34 -2.63 4.95
C MET A 79 -22.77 -2.10 3.63
N ARG A 80 -22.10 -0.94 3.65
CA ARG A 80 -21.49 -0.35 2.46
C ARG A 80 -20.43 -1.27 1.85
N ALA A 81 -19.48 -1.76 2.65
CA ALA A 81 -18.42 -2.66 2.19
C ALA A 81 -18.99 -4.00 1.68
N GLN A 82 -20.01 -4.55 2.36
CA GLN A 82 -20.68 -5.78 1.94
C GLN A 82 -21.36 -5.60 0.57
N ASN A 83 -22.06 -4.49 0.35
CA ASN A 83 -22.74 -4.19 -0.91
C ASN A 83 -21.75 -3.90 -2.04
N ALA A 84 -20.69 -3.14 -1.77
CA ALA A 84 -19.65 -2.81 -2.73
C ALA A 84 -18.73 -4.01 -3.07
N ARG A 85 -18.85 -5.10 -2.29
CA ARG A 85 -18.11 -6.37 -2.41
C ARG A 85 -16.59 -6.17 -2.37
N ARG A 86 -16.12 -5.22 -1.57
CA ARG A 86 -14.71 -4.86 -1.47
C ARG A 86 -14.26 -4.66 -0.04
N PHE A 87 -13.00 -4.95 0.23
CA PHE A 87 -12.35 -4.59 1.47
C PHE A 87 -10.83 -4.58 1.30
N MET A 88 -10.11 -3.97 2.25
CA MET A 88 -8.66 -4.05 2.24
C MET A 88 -8.19 -5.48 2.50
N ILE A 89 -7.10 -5.89 1.83
CA ILE A 89 -6.29 -7.00 2.32
C ILE A 89 -5.35 -6.39 3.35
N TYR A 90 -5.41 -6.87 4.58
CA TYR A 90 -4.66 -6.27 5.67
C TYR A 90 -3.17 -6.62 5.57
N VAL A 91 -2.33 -5.60 5.41
CA VAL A 91 -0.87 -5.76 5.36
C VAL A 91 -0.34 -5.79 6.80
N HIS A 92 -0.27 -6.99 7.37
CA HIS A 92 0.32 -7.20 8.68
C HIS A 92 1.84 -7.49 8.62
N ALA A 93 2.42 -7.59 7.42
CA ALA A 93 3.83 -7.92 7.23
C ALA A 93 4.77 -6.86 7.82
N LYS A 94 5.87 -7.32 8.41
CA LYS A 94 7.02 -6.49 8.82
C LYS A 94 8.27 -7.05 8.18
N THR A 95 8.41 -6.76 6.89
CA THR A 95 9.43 -7.32 6.02
C THR A 95 10.06 -6.23 5.17
N MET A 96 11.36 -6.30 4.94
CA MET A 96 12.08 -5.45 4.00
C MET A 96 13.00 -6.30 3.13
N ILE A 97 12.99 -6.07 1.82
CA ILE A 97 13.89 -6.70 0.85
C ILE A 97 14.75 -5.61 0.23
N VAL A 98 16.06 -5.82 0.21
CA VAL A 98 17.04 -4.89 -0.36
C VAL A 98 17.83 -5.62 -1.45
N ASP A 99 17.88 -4.99 -2.63
CA ASP A 99 18.68 -5.41 -3.79
C ASP A 99 18.52 -6.87 -4.25
N ASP A 100 17.36 -7.50 -3.94
CA ASP A 100 17.08 -8.92 -4.16
C ASP A 100 18.06 -9.89 -3.46
N GLU A 101 18.89 -9.41 -2.52
CA GLU A 101 19.95 -10.19 -1.85
C GLU A 101 19.82 -10.29 -0.33
N TYR A 102 19.24 -9.28 0.31
CA TYR A 102 19.08 -9.21 1.76
C TYR A 102 17.60 -9.07 2.13
N ILE A 103 17.17 -9.79 3.16
CA ILE A 103 15.81 -9.72 3.69
C ILE A 103 15.83 -9.58 5.21
N ILE A 104 14.94 -8.72 5.72
CA ILE A 104 14.55 -8.69 7.13
C ILE A 104 13.13 -9.21 7.24
N VAL A 105 12.87 -10.12 8.18
CA VAL A 105 11.53 -10.57 8.56
C VAL A 105 11.43 -10.57 10.08
N GLY A 106 10.37 -10.00 10.64
CA GLY A 106 10.19 -9.95 12.08
C GLY A 106 8.80 -9.49 12.53
N SER A 107 8.73 -9.04 13.77
CA SER A 107 7.53 -8.48 14.40
C SER A 107 7.50 -6.94 14.41
N ALA A 108 8.68 -6.29 14.27
CA ALA A 108 8.83 -4.85 14.42
C ALA A 108 8.20 -4.03 13.27
N ASN A 109 7.19 -3.22 13.58
CA ASN A 109 6.63 -2.25 12.64
C ASN A 109 7.60 -1.09 12.40
N ILE A 110 7.43 -0.35 11.30
CA ILE A 110 8.17 0.92 11.05
C ILE A 110 7.48 2.05 11.81
N ASN A 111 7.60 2.02 13.13
CA ASN A 111 7.03 3.00 14.05
C ASN A 111 7.89 3.07 15.34
N GLN A 112 7.70 4.09 16.17
CA GLN A 112 8.49 4.26 17.39
C GLN A 112 8.21 3.13 18.38
N ARG A 113 6.96 2.67 18.52
CA ARG A 113 6.61 1.56 19.40
C ARG A 113 7.50 0.33 19.22
N SER A 114 7.76 -0.05 17.97
CA SER A 114 8.58 -1.23 17.63
C SER A 114 10.08 -0.91 17.51
N MET A 115 10.45 0.29 17.04
CA MET A 115 11.86 0.63 16.73
C MET A 115 12.64 1.22 17.91
N ASP A 116 11.98 1.58 19.01
CA ASP A 116 12.60 2.23 20.18
C ASP A 116 13.50 1.29 21.00
N GLY A 117 13.10 0.02 21.14
CA GLY A 117 13.77 -0.98 22.00
C GLY A 117 13.46 -0.88 23.49
N GLY A 118 12.92 0.25 23.97
CA GLY A 118 12.42 0.45 25.34
C GLY A 118 10.89 0.46 25.46
N ARG A 119 10.17 0.22 24.36
CA ARG A 119 8.70 0.15 24.29
C ARG A 119 8.24 -1.31 24.15
N ASP A 120 7.78 -1.72 22.96
CA ASP A 120 7.40 -3.11 22.73
C ASP A 120 8.65 -3.97 22.53
N THR A 121 8.61 -5.20 23.03
CA THR A 121 9.68 -6.18 22.77
C THR A 121 9.46 -6.79 21.39
N GLU A 122 10.45 -6.65 20.52
CA GLU A 122 10.38 -7.13 19.13
C GLU A 122 11.49 -8.13 18.83
N ILE A 123 11.26 -8.95 17.81
CA ILE A 123 12.29 -9.83 17.25
C ILE A 123 12.28 -9.72 15.72
N ALA A 124 13.47 -9.72 15.13
CA ALA A 124 13.64 -9.75 13.69
C ALA A 124 14.89 -10.56 13.33
N MET A 125 14.82 -11.25 12.19
CA MET A 125 15.98 -11.88 11.58
C MET A 125 16.35 -11.13 10.31
N GLY A 126 17.65 -11.00 10.07
CA GLY A 126 18.20 -10.48 8.82
C GLY A 126 19.05 -11.57 8.18
N ALA A 127 18.86 -11.82 6.89
CA ALA A 127 19.59 -12.85 6.17
C ALA A 127 19.88 -12.48 4.72
N TYR A 128 20.98 -13.05 4.23
CA TYR A 128 21.38 -13.06 2.83
C TYR A 128 21.99 -14.41 2.49
N GLN A 129 22.09 -14.71 1.20
CA GLN A 129 22.79 -15.90 0.71
C GLN A 129 24.16 -15.49 0.15
N PRO A 130 25.29 -15.90 0.77
CA PRO A 130 26.63 -15.44 0.35
C PRO A 130 26.95 -15.69 -1.13
N SER A 131 26.42 -16.76 -1.72
CA SER A 131 26.63 -17.10 -3.13
C SER A 131 25.69 -16.35 -4.10
N HIS A 132 24.72 -15.58 -3.61
CA HIS A 132 23.70 -14.89 -4.41
C HIS A 132 23.66 -13.38 -4.17
N LEU A 133 24.83 -12.77 -3.89
CA LEU A 133 24.94 -11.32 -3.80
C LEU A 133 24.90 -10.66 -5.19
N ALA A 134 24.24 -9.52 -5.24
CA ALA A 134 24.26 -8.56 -6.33
C ALA A 134 25.65 -7.94 -6.45
N SER A 135 26.11 -7.81 -7.69
CA SER A 135 27.33 -7.08 -8.04
C SER A 135 27.08 -6.27 -9.30
N VAL A 136 28.01 -5.37 -9.64
CA VAL A 136 27.89 -4.47 -10.79
C VAL A 136 27.46 -5.18 -12.08
N ASN A 137 27.92 -6.43 -12.29
CA ASN A 137 27.64 -7.20 -13.51
C ASN A 137 26.74 -8.43 -13.28
N ARG A 138 26.28 -8.68 -12.05
CA ARG A 138 25.50 -9.88 -11.73
C ARG A 138 24.38 -9.55 -10.76
N PRO A 139 23.11 -9.59 -11.18
CA PRO A 139 22.01 -9.37 -10.25
C PRO A 139 21.87 -10.57 -9.30
N ALA A 140 21.37 -10.32 -8.08
CA ALA A 140 21.02 -11.37 -7.14
C ALA A 140 19.85 -12.21 -7.68
N ARG A 141 20.02 -13.54 -7.70
CA ARG A 141 19.04 -14.52 -8.20
C ARG A 141 18.94 -15.71 -7.25
N GLY A 142 18.84 -15.41 -5.95
CA GLY A 142 18.64 -16.38 -4.88
C GLY A 142 17.17 -16.55 -4.48
N GLN A 143 16.96 -17.09 -3.29
CA GLN A 143 15.65 -17.23 -2.64
C GLN A 143 15.01 -15.87 -2.35
N VAL A 144 15.80 -14.86 -1.96
CA VAL A 144 15.28 -13.50 -1.71
C VAL A 144 14.64 -12.90 -2.98
N HIS A 145 15.36 -12.98 -4.11
CA HIS A 145 14.83 -12.63 -5.44
C HIS A 145 13.54 -13.39 -5.79
N GLY A 146 13.55 -14.72 -5.63
CA GLY A 146 12.39 -15.57 -5.93
C GLY A 146 11.18 -15.24 -5.06
N PHE A 147 11.40 -15.00 -3.77
CA PHE A 147 10.35 -14.60 -2.83
C PHE A 147 9.75 -13.24 -3.18
N ARG A 148 10.58 -12.25 -3.52
CA ARG A 148 10.13 -10.93 -3.98
C ARG A 148 9.31 -11.04 -5.26
N LEU A 149 9.70 -11.88 -6.22
CA LEU A 149 8.90 -12.15 -7.42
C LEU A 149 7.56 -12.80 -7.06
N ALA A 150 7.53 -13.78 -6.16
CA ALA A 150 6.30 -14.44 -5.74
C ALA A 150 5.29 -13.45 -5.13
N LEU A 151 5.75 -12.56 -4.23
CA LEU A 151 4.92 -11.48 -3.68
C LEU A 151 4.41 -10.54 -4.76
N TRP A 152 5.26 -10.17 -5.72
CA TRP A 152 4.85 -9.30 -6.82
C TRP A 152 3.83 -9.99 -7.75
N HIS A 153 3.96 -11.29 -7.99
CA HIS A 153 2.97 -12.06 -8.74
C HIS A 153 1.62 -12.12 -8.02
N GLU A 154 1.64 -12.31 -6.69
CA GLU A 154 0.43 -12.25 -5.87
C GLU A 154 -0.21 -10.87 -5.97
N HIS A 155 0.53 -9.80 -5.68
CA HIS A 155 -0.05 -8.46 -5.56
C HIS A 155 -0.39 -7.81 -6.90
N LEU A 156 0.39 -8.01 -7.96
CA LEU A 156 0.08 -7.45 -9.28
C LEU A 156 -0.99 -8.26 -10.04
N GLY A 157 -1.18 -9.53 -9.66
CA GLY A 157 -2.03 -10.46 -10.39
C GLY A 157 -1.37 -11.03 -11.64
N ARG A 158 -1.89 -12.18 -12.11
CA ARG A 158 -1.25 -13.00 -13.16
C ARG A 158 -1.06 -12.25 -14.48
N ALA A 159 -2.07 -11.50 -14.93
CA ALA A 159 -2.03 -10.82 -16.23
C ALA A 159 -1.00 -9.68 -16.25
N ALA A 160 -1.03 -8.81 -15.23
CA ALA A 160 -0.07 -7.72 -15.13
C ALA A 160 1.35 -8.26 -14.95
N ALA A 161 1.55 -9.24 -14.08
CA ALA A 161 2.87 -9.82 -13.87
C ALA A 161 3.43 -10.55 -15.11
N ALA A 162 2.59 -11.26 -15.87
CA ALA A 162 3.02 -11.90 -17.12
C ALA A 162 3.44 -10.89 -18.19
N SER A 163 2.67 -9.82 -18.37
CA SER A 163 3.01 -8.73 -19.31
C SER A 163 4.28 -7.97 -18.93
N ALA A 164 4.70 -8.07 -17.66
CA ALA A 164 5.79 -7.31 -17.07
C ALA A 164 7.04 -8.15 -16.79
N ALA A 165 7.03 -9.45 -17.09
CA ALA A 165 7.99 -10.42 -16.54
C ALA A 165 9.46 -9.97 -16.67
N GLY A 166 9.86 -9.36 -17.78
CA GLY A 166 11.22 -8.83 -17.97
C GLY A 166 11.55 -7.60 -17.11
N GLU A 167 10.60 -6.69 -16.91
CA GLU A 167 10.82 -5.48 -16.10
C GLU A 167 10.79 -5.78 -14.60
N LEU A 168 9.96 -6.73 -14.15
CA LEU A 168 9.90 -7.12 -12.73
C LEU A 168 11.19 -7.79 -12.22
N LEU A 169 12.12 -8.15 -13.12
CA LEU A 169 13.46 -8.64 -12.78
C LEU A 169 14.44 -7.51 -12.44
N ARG A 170 14.07 -6.24 -12.69
CA ARG A 170 14.92 -5.05 -12.52
C ARG A 170 14.12 -3.96 -11.80
N PRO A 171 13.84 -4.13 -10.48
CA PRO A 171 13.01 -3.18 -9.72
C PRO A 171 13.58 -1.76 -9.66
N SER A 172 14.89 -1.58 -9.87
CA SER A 172 15.54 -0.27 -9.97
C SER A 172 15.34 0.44 -11.32
N SER A 173 14.78 -0.23 -12.32
CA SER A 173 14.53 0.39 -13.64
C SER A 173 13.32 1.31 -13.57
N LEU A 174 13.43 2.47 -14.21
CA LEU A 174 12.31 3.41 -14.34
C LEU A 174 11.09 2.75 -15.03
N ALA A 175 11.34 1.86 -15.99
CA ALA A 175 10.29 1.11 -16.66
C ALA A 175 9.52 0.21 -15.68
N CYS A 176 10.22 -0.47 -14.77
CA CYS A 176 9.60 -1.29 -13.73
C CYS A 176 8.75 -0.43 -12.78
N VAL A 177 9.31 0.66 -12.25
CA VAL A 177 8.59 1.56 -11.33
C VAL A 177 7.29 2.07 -11.96
N ARG A 178 7.37 2.59 -13.19
CA ARG A 178 6.21 3.12 -13.91
C ARG A 178 5.16 2.06 -14.21
N LEU A 179 5.59 0.84 -14.54
CA LEU A 179 4.70 -0.28 -14.78
C LEU A 179 3.93 -0.66 -13.51
N VAL A 180 4.63 -0.82 -12.38
CA VAL A 180 4.02 -1.13 -11.08
C VAL A 180 3.03 -0.03 -10.70
N ASN A 181 3.43 1.24 -10.84
CA ASN A 181 2.55 2.38 -10.58
C ASN A 181 1.31 2.40 -11.48
N GLN A 182 1.45 2.05 -12.77
CA GLN A 182 0.32 1.97 -13.69
C GLN A 182 -0.65 0.84 -13.31
N ALA A 183 -0.14 -0.34 -12.95
CA ALA A 183 -0.97 -1.43 -12.46
C ALA A 183 -1.70 -1.02 -11.18
N ALA A 184 -0.98 -0.45 -10.21
CA ALA A 184 -1.53 -0.04 -8.93
C ALA A 184 -2.62 1.04 -9.05
N ARG A 185 -2.45 2.01 -9.97
CA ARG A 185 -3.49 3.00 -10.27
C ARG A 185 -4.74 2.37 -10.88
N ARG A 186 -4.59 1.47 -11.86
CA ARG A 186 -5.74 0.77 -12.46
C ARG A 186 -6.50 -0.07 -11.44
N HIS A 187 -5.79 -0.76 -10.54
CA HIS A 187 -6.41 -1.53 -9.47
C HIS A 187 -7.13 -0.62 -8.47
N TRP A 188 -6.53 0.51 -8.08
CA TRP A 188 -7.20 1.50 -7.25
C TRP A 188 -8.48 2.01 -7.91
N ASP A 189 -8.43 2.37 -9.20
CA ASP A 189 -9.62 2.85 -9.92
C ASP A 189 -10.72 1.77 -9.95
N ALA A 190 -10.37 0.50 -10.21
CA ALA A 190 -11.33 -0.61 -10.19
C ALA A 190 -11.91 -0.86 -8.79
N PHE A 191 -11.07 -0.77 -7.75
CA PHE A 191 -11.47 -0.93 -6.36
C PHE A 191 -12.38 0.21 -5.90
N ALA A 192 -12.00 1.46 -6.17
CA ALA A 192 -12.63 2.67 -5.65
C ALA A 192 -13.81 3.18 -6.51
N ARG A 193 -13.98 2.69 -7.75
CA ARG A 193 -15.16 2.95 -8.58
C ARG A 193 -16.43 2.84 -7.73
N GLY A 194 -17.09 3.98 -7.54
CA GLY A 194 -18.33 4.06 -6.79
C GLY A 194 -19.45 3.36 -7.55
N ASP A 195 -20.43 2.84 -6.82
CA ASP A 195 -21.61 2.19 -7.37
C ASP A 195 -22.60 3.26 -7.88
N GLY A 196 -22.13 4.18 -8.74
CA GLY A 196 -22.96 5.27 -9.30
C GLY A 196 -24.24 4.78 -9.98
N ASP A 197 -24.25 3.50 -10.37
CA ASP A 197 -25.40 2.83 -10.98
C ASP A 197 -26.01 1.72 -10.09
N GLY A 198 -25.53 1.54 -8.85
CA GLY A 198 -25.89 0.42 -7.97
C GLY A 198 -25.54 -0.96 -8.54
N ALA A 199 -24.76 -1.00 -9.62
CA ALA A 199 -24.43 -2.22 -10.33
C ALA A 199 -23.28 -2.94 -9.62
N PRO A 200 -23.48 -4.21 -9.23
CA PRO A 200 -22.43 -5.01 -8.62
C PRO A 200 -21.23 -5.19 -9.56
N PRO A 201 -20.01 -5.42 -9.03
CA PRO A 201 -18.86 -5.73 -9.87
C PRO A 201 -19.14 -6.97 -10.73
N THR A 202 -18.88 -6.86 -12.03
CA THR A 202 -19.05 -7.95 -13.00
C THR A 202 -17.84 -8.88 -13.05
N GLU A 203 -16.68 -8.39 -12.62
CA GLU A 203 -15.39 -9.10 -12.61
C GLU A 203 -14.68 -8.89 -11.27
N ASP A 204 -13.82 -9.84 -10.91
CA ASP A 204 -12.94 -9.72 -9.74
C ASP A 204 -11.83 -8.69 -10.01
N LEU A 205 -11.28 -8.13 -8.94
CA LEU A 205 -10.12 -7.26 -9.02
C LEU A 205 -8.94 -8.06 -9.63
N PRO A 206 -8.32 -7.59 -10.73
CA PRO A 206 -7.32 -8.38 -11.45
C PRO A 206 -5.99 -8.54 -10.70
N GLY A 207 -5.78 -7.76 -9.64
CA GLY A 207 -4.63 -7.80 -8.73
C GLY A 207 -4.88 -6.93 -7.50
N HIS A 208 -4.15 -7.20 -6.42
CA HIS A 208 -4.42 -6.62 -5.10
C HIS A 208 -3.67 -5.32 -4.81
N LEU A 209 -2.55 -5.05 -5.50
CA LEU A 209 -1.71 -3.88 -5.29
C LEU A 209 -2.42 -2.63 -5.79
N MET A 210 -2.65 -1.66 -4.92
CA MET A 210 -3.30 -0.40 -5.25
C MET A 210 -2.43 0.78 -4.86
N ALA A 211 -2.47 1.84 -5.66
CA ALA A 211 -1.84 3.11 -5.29
C ALA A 211 -2.45 3.57 -3.96
N TYR A 212 -1.61 3.96 -2.99
CA TYR A 212 -2.13 4.54 -1.76
C TYR A 212 -2.89 5.84 -2.11
N PRO A 213 -4.08 6.11 -1.53
CA PRO A 213 -4.96 7.19 -1.98
C PRO A 213 -4.53 8.60 -1.56
N VAL A 214 -3.26 8.93 -1.80
CA VAL A 214 -2.64 10.23 -1.58
C VAL A 214 -1.91 10.67 -2.84
N ARG A 215 -1.66 11.97 -2.95
CA ARG A 215 -0.95 12.56 -4.06
C ARG A 215 -0.03 13.66 -3.55
N TRP A 216 1.18 13.70 -4.10
CA TRP A 216 2.09 14.83 -3.93
C TRP A 216 1.69 15.98 -4.88
N THR A 217 1.62 17.21 -4.37
CA THR A 217 1.30 18.40 -5.19
C THR A 217 2.52 19.21 -5.61
N GLY A 218 3.72 18.83 -5.20
CA GLY A 218 4.94 19.55 -5.55
C GLY A 218 5.32 19.38 -7.02
N GLY A 219 6.13 20.32 -7.49
CA GLY A 219 6.60 20.45 -8.86
C GLY A 219 6.86 21.93 -9.21
N GLY A 220 7.84 22.18 -10.07
CA GLY A 220 8.05 23.51 -10.66
C GLY A 220 8.48 24.62 -9.69
N GLY A 221 9.09 24.28 -8.55
CA GLY A 221 9.58 25.26 -7.56
C GLY A 221 8.56 25.70 -6.51
N SER A 222 7.46 24.95 -6.33
CA SER A 222 6.46 25.19 -5.27
C SER A 222 6.74 24.35 -4.02
N ASP A 223 6.33 24.86 -2.85
CA ASP A 223 6.27 24.08 -1.61
C ASP A 223 5.17 23.02 -1.73
N GLY A 224 5.54 21.81 -2.15
CA GLY A 224 4.61 20.71 -2.31
C GLY A 224 3.97 20.28 -0.99
N LYS A 225 2.79 19.67 -1.10
CA LYS A 225 2.05 19.10 0.04
C LYS A 225 1.53 17.72 -0.31
N LEU A 226 1.42 16.85 0.70
CA LEU A 226 0.70 15.60 0.54
C LEU A 226 -0.81 15.84 0.71
N VAL A 227 -1.59 15.51 -0.32
CA VAL A 227 -3.06 15.65 -0.31
C VAL A 227 -3.74 14.30 -0.50
N ALA A 228 -4.98 14.18 -0.05
CA ALA A 228 -5.78 12.98 -0.27
C ALA A 228 -6.24 12.93 -1.74
N ALA A 229 -6.20 11.75 -2.36
CA ALA A 229 -6.80 11.51 -3.68
C ALA A 229 -8.33 11.31 -3.57
N THR A 230 -8.79 10.82 -2.42
CA THR A 230 -10.19 10.79 -1.98
C THR A 230 -10.24 11.26 -0.54
N GLU A 231 -11.32 11.95 -0.14
CA GLU A 231 -11.43 12.51 1.22
C GLU A 231 -11.45 11.42 2.29
N THR A 232 -12.29 10.40 2.09
CA THR A 232 -12.41 9.24 2.99
C THR A 232 -12.05 7.94 2.27
N PHE A 233 -11.73 6.91 3.05
CA PHE A 233 -11.59 5.57 2.48
C PHE A 233 -12.95 5.09 1.93
N PRO A 234 -12.97 4.35 0.81
CA PRO A 234 -14.20 3.80 0.27
C PRO A 234 -15.01 3.05 1.35
N ASP A 235 -16.32 3.27 1.35
CA ASP A 235 -17.29 2.66 2.28
C ASP A 235 -17.24 3.15 3.74
N THR A 236 -16.35 4.09 4.06
CA THR A 236 -16.16 4.63 5.43
C THR A 236 -16.43 6.14 5.49
N LYS A 237 -16.47 6.69 6.71
CA LYS A 237 -16.41 8.14 6.98
C LYS A 237 -15.02 8.58 7.45
N ALA A 238 -14.06 7.66 7.50
CA ALA A 238 -12.71 7.89 7.97
C ALA A 238 -11.85 8.62 6.95
N LYS A 239 -11.18 9.70 7.38
CA LYS A 239 -10.30 10.50 6.52
C LYS A 239 -9.05 9.71 6.14
N VAL A 240 -8.66 9.77 4.87
CA VAL A 240 -7.43 9.13 4.38
C VAL A 240 -6.18 9.70 5.04
N LEU A 241 -6.16 11.01 5.26
CA LEU A 241 -5.02 11.73 5.84
C LEU A 241 -4.96 11.69 7.37
N GLY A 242 -5.91 11.00 8.00
CA GLY A 242 -6.05 10.97 9.45
C GLY A 242 -6.50 12.30 10.06
N ALA A 243 -6.46 12.32 11.38
CA ALA A 243 -6.69 13.49 12.20
C ALA A 243 -5.88 13.37 13.48
N LYS A 244 -5.24 14.48 13.89
CA LYS A 244 -4.56 14.55 15.18
C LYS A 244 -5.57 14.28 16.30
N SER A 245 -5.21 13.42 17.25
CA SER A 245 -6.00 13.23 18.47
C SER A 245 -5.65 14.30 19.50
N ASP A 246 -6.68 14.86 20.14
CA ASP A 246 -6.54 15.78 21.28
C ASP A 246 -6.49 15.03 22.64
N VAL A 247 -6.73 13.72 22.64
CA VAL A 247 -6.84 12.90 23.85
C VAL A 247 -5.71 11.87 23.95
N LEU A 248 -5.31 11.26 22.83
CA LEU A 248 -4.27 10.23 22.81
C LEU A 248 -2.86 10.88 22.73
N PRO A 249 -2.00 10.70 23.74
CA PRO A 249 -0.64 11.22 23.67
C PRO A 249 0.17 10.48 22.59
N PRO A 250 1.16 11.13 21.96
CA PRO A 250 1.97 10.53 20.89
C PRO A 250 2.61 9.19 21.26
N ILE A 251 3.00 9.00 22.52
CA ILE A 251 3.60 7.75 23.00
C ILE A 251 2.74 6.50 22.74
N LEU A 252 1.42 6.66 22.60
CA LEU A 252 0.49 5.56 22.28
C LEU A 252 0.32 5.32 20.77
N THR A 253 0.54 6.34 19.94
CA THR A 253 0.16 6.36 18.51
C THR A 253 1.35 6.48 17.55
N THR A 254 2.57 6.71 18.06
CA THR A 254 3.83 6.73 17.29
C THR A 254 4.56 5.41 17.33
#